data_AF-A0A0P1E260-F1
#
_entry.id   AF-A0A0P1E260-F1
#
_cell.length_a   1.000
_cell.length_b   1.000
_cell.length_c   1.000
_cell.angle_alpha   90.00
_cell.angle_beta   90.00
_cell.angle_gamma   90.00
#
_symmetry.space_group_name_H-M   'P 1'
#
loop_
_entity.id
_entity.type
_entity.pdbx_description
1 polymer ?
#
loop_
_entity_poly.entity_id
_entity_poly.type
_entity_poly.pdbx_seq_one_letter_code
_entity_poly.pdbx_strand_id
1 'polypeptide(L)'
;MKEKLVFLHLPKTGGTSLHHLLSQSFEQKEICPERYNFLMSMNESDLSQYRFFSGHFSLKDVPLALRNQNVVSVFRDPKERLLSEFYYLRGLTWDFVEEHGIEHAAIAKRSDLLTWLRGQDDIGTILRALAVPDIDQRGEEIFKSEAIESARRSMRSLTAIGIFELFDVTVAHIHATLGLKIPAKTTHMQITPGSGKVGVVSSPFDSSAEKRFERTPQIEEELDRLTELDRQLYDYSRELFHAQVSANGLTLAKALLNLNERIGAERDAVLADYDKALSERNTVTVERDIALSERDIALSERDALSAACDHAKRYPWKYVKHAAKLRLQ
;
A
#
# COMPACT_ATOMS: atom_id res chain seq x y z
N MET A 1 -11.28 -0.34 -27.08
CA MET A 1 -10.25 -0.74 -26.08
C MET A 1 -10.85 -1.82 -25.20
N LYS A 2 -10.04 -2.71 -24.63
CA LYS A 2 -10.50 -3.64 -23.58
C LYS A 2 -10.98 -2.81 -22.38
N GLU A 3 -12.23 -2.97 -21.95
CA GLU A 3 -12.89 -2.05 -20.99
C GLU A 3 -12.85 -2.54 -19.54
N LYS A 4 -12.56 -3.83 -19.34
CA LYS A 4 -12.52 -4.48 -18.02
C LYS A 4 -11.09 -4.87 -17.66
N LEU A 5 -10.80 -4.85 -16.37
CA LEU A 5 -9.52 -5.22 -15.79
C LEU A 5 -9.70 -6.40 -14.83
N VAL A 6 -8.96 -7.47 -15.09
CA VAL A 6 -8.80 -8.62 -14.22
C VAL A 6 -7.38 -8.60 -13.67
N PHE A 7 -7.24 -8.48 -12.36
CA PHE A 7 -5.98 -8.68 -11.66
C PHE A 7 -5.96 -10.06 -11.01
N LEU A 8 -5.18 -10.97 -11.59
CA LEU A 8 -4.87 -12.27 -11.00
C LEU A 8 -3.95 -12.04 -9.80
N HIS A 9 -4.54 -11.98 -8.61
CA HIS A 9 -3.80 -11.71 -7.39
C HIS A 9 -3.19 -13.02 -6.89
N LEU A 10 -1.91 -13.26 -7.18
CA LEU A 10 -1.19 -14.38 -6.58
C LEU A 10 -0.87 -14.06 -5.10
N PRO A 11 -1.08 -15.01 -4.17
CA PRO A 11 -0.73 -14.80 -2.78
C PRO A 11 0.75 -14.40 -2.60
N LYS A 12 0.98 -13.43 -1.70
CA LYS A 12 2.31 -12.96 -1.27
C LYS A 12 3.19 -12.33 -2.37
N THR A 13 2.58 -11.83 -3.46
CA THR A 13 3.27 -11.09 -4.53
C THR A 13 3.02 -9.57 -4.49
N GLY A 14 2.63 -9.04 -3.33
CA GLY A 14 2.32 -7.60 -3.16
C GLY A 14 0.95 -7.18 -3.71
N GLY A 15 0.06 -8.13 -3.99
CA GLY A 15 -1.20 -7.82 -4.64
C GLY A 15 -2.21 -7.05 -3.78
N THR A 16 -2.12 -7.04 -2.45
CA THR A 16 -2.92 -6.07 -1.63
C THR A 16 -2.58 -4.63 -2.00
N SER A 17 -1.30 -4.31 -2.12
CA SER A 17 -0.83 -2.98 -2.52
C SER A 17 -1.27 -2.64 -3.94
N LEU A 18 -1.07 -3.56 -4.90
CA LEU A 18 -1.45 -3.30 -6.29
C LEU A 18 -2.97 -3.22 -6.47
N HIS A 19 -3.75 -4.05 -5.76
CA HIS A 19 -5.21 -3.97 -5.74
C HIS A 19 -5.67 -2.58 -5.33
N HIS A 20 -5.11 -2.03 -4.24
CA HIS A 20 -5.44 -0.69 -3.79
C HIS A 20 -5.09 0.37 -4.82
N LEU A 21 -3.88 0.34 -5.37
CA LEU A 21 -3.46 1.32 -6.39
C LEU A 21 -4.36 1.26 -7.64
N LEU A 22 -4.69 0.06 -8.12
CA LEU A 22 -5.59 -0.10 -9.26
C LEU A 22 -7.03 0.33 -8.92
N SER A 23 -7.52 0.02 -7.72
CA SER A 23 -8.87 0.37 -7.28
C SER A 23 -9.16 1.87 -7.28
N GLN A 24 -8.14 2.71 -7.11
CA GLN A 24 -8.25 4.17 -7.17
C GLN A 24 -8.68 4.70 -8.55
N SER A 25 -8.61 3.86 -9.59
CA SER A 25 -9.06 4.19 -10.95
C SER A 25 -10.52 3.81 -11.24
N PHE A 26 -11.24 3.28 -10.25
CA PHE A 26 -12.62 2.78 -10.41
C PHE A 26 -13.52 3.30 -9.28
N GLU A 27 -14.81 3.48 -9.58
CA GLU A 27 -15.81 3.74 -8.54
C GLU A 27 -16.07 2.47 -7.73
N GLN A 28 -16.44 2.59 -6.44
CA GLN A 28 -16.62 1.43 -5.56
C GLN A 28 -17.63 0.40 -6.11
N LYS A 29 -18.69 0.86 -6.79
CA LYS A 29 -19.69 -0.01 -7.43
C LYS A 29 -19.20 -0.74 -8.69
N GLU A 30 -18.11 -0.27 -9.29
CA GLU A 30 -17.49 -0.90 -10.46
C GLU A 30 -16.51 -2.02 -10.08
N ILE A 31 -16.21 -2.17 -8.78
CA ILE A 31 -15.29 -3.19 -8.26
C ILE A 31 -16.10 -4.43 -7.88
N CYS A 32 -15.78 -5.57 -8.51
CA CYS A 32 -16.38 -6.84 -8.17
C CYS A 32 -16.03 -7.24 -6.73
N PRO A 33 -17.03 -7.59 -5.89
CA PRO A 33 -16.78 -8.00 -4.51
C PRO A 33 -16.18 -9.40 -4.39
N GLU A 34 -16.31 -10.25 -5.43
CA GLU A 34 -15.74 -11.59 -5.44
C GLU A 34 -14.20 -11.56 -5.49
N ARG A 35 -13.55 -12.30 -4.58
CA ARG A 35 -12.09 -12.30 -4.39
C ARG A 35 -11.43 -13.67 -4.58
N TYR A 36 -12.21 -14.71 -4.87
CA TYR A 36 -11.81 -16.11 -4.97
C TYR A 36 -12.44 -16.78 -6.21
N ASN A 37 -12.30 -18.10 -6.36
CA ASN A 37 -12.66 -18.84 -7.58
C ASN A 37 -14.18 -19.05 -7.81
N PHE A 38 -15.03 -18.04 -7.54
CA PHE A 38 -16.48 -18.09 -7.78
C PHE A 38 -16.95 -17.21 -8.96
N LEU A 39 -16.03 -16.65 -9.74
CA LEU A 39 -16.38 -15.85 -10.92
C LEU A 39 -17.16 -16.66 -11.98
N MET A 40 -16.86 -17.95 -12.14
CA MET A 40 -17.58 -18.83 -13.08
C MET A 40 -19.02 -19.14 -12.66
N SER A 41 -19.35 -19.00 -11.37
CA SER A 41 -20.72 -19.18 -10.87
C SER A 41 -21.59 -17.93 -10.99
N MET A 42 -21.00 -16.78 -11.30
CA MET A 42 -21.75 -15.54 -11.52
C MET A 42 -22.34 -15.53 -12.94
N ASN A 43 -23.58 -15.06 -13.08
CA ASN A 43 -24.18 -14.91 -14.41
C ASN A 43 -23.59 -13.69 -15.14
N GLU A 44 -23.78 -13.63 -16.46
CA GLU A 44 -23.22 -12.56 -17.29
C GLU A 44 -23.76 -11.17 -16.92
N SER A 45 -25.02 -11.07 -16.49
CA SER A 45 -25.63 -9.81 -16.06
C SER A 45 -24.91 -9.25 -14.83
N ASP A 46 -24.62 -10.09 -13.84
CA ASP A 46 -23.90 -9.70 -12.63
C ASP A 46 -22.43 -9.35 -12.93
N LEU A 47 -21.79 -10.07 -13.85
CA LEU A 47 -20.43 -9.72 -14.28
C LEU A 47 -20.40 -8.45 -15.13
N SER A 48 -21.49 -8.11 -15.82
CA SER A 48 -21.56 -6.94 -16.69
C SER A 48 -21.42 -5.62 -15.92
N GLN A 49 -21.91 -5.56 -14.68
CA GLN A 49 -21.93 -4.36 -13.85
C GLN A 49 -20.55 -3.93 -13.33
N TYR A 50 -19.58 -4.85 -13.34
CA TYR A 50 -18.24 -4.60 -12.82
C TYR A 50 -17.21 -4.38 -13.93
N ARG A 51 -16.23 -3.52 -13.63
CA ARG A 51 -15.10 -3.21 -14.51
C ARG A 51 -13.76 -3.63 -13.93
N PHE A 52 -13.66 -3.79 -12.60
CA PHE A 52 -12.44 -4.26 -11.95
C PHE A 52 -12.70 -5.55 -11.16
N PHE A 53 -11.96 -6.60 -11.49
CA PHE A 53 -11.99 -7.90 -10.85
C PHE A 53 -10.60 -8.16 -10.27
N SER A 54 -10.50 -8.46 -8.98
CA SER A 54 -9.20 -8.67 -8.35
C SER A 54 -9.31 -9.70 -7.25
N GLY A 55 -8.61 -10.81 -7.38
CA GLY A 55 -8.76 -11.92 -6.45
C GLY A 55 -7.80 -13.05 -6.74
N HIS A 56 -7.78 -14.03 -5.83
CA HIS A 56 -7.00 -15.25 -5.93
C HIS A 56 -7.65 -16.19 -6.94
N PHE A 57 -7.62 -15.77 -8.20
CA PHE A 57 -8.21 -16.50 -9.32
C PHE A 57 -7.16 -17.38 -10.00
N SER A 58 -7.52 -18.62 -10.29
CA SER A 58 -6.84 -19.37 -11.35
C SER A 58 -7.41 -18.94 -12.70
N LEU A 59 -6.55 -18.81 -13.71
CA LEU A 59 -6.97 -18.33 -15.03
C LEU A 59 -8.05 -19.25 -15.64
N LYS A 60 -7.97 -20.57 -15.40
CA LYS A 60 -8.99 -21.54 -15.81
C LYS A 60 -10.39 -21.30 -15.21
N ASP A 61 -10.46 -20.56 -14.10
CA ASP A 61 -11.69 -20.23 -13.36
C ASP A 61 -12.13 -18.76 -13.59
N VAL A 62 -11.50 -18.07 -14.55
CA VAL A 62 -11.96 -16.75 -15.03
C VAL A 62 -12.84 -16.95 -16.27
N PRO A 63 -14.04 -16.37 -16.39
CA PRO A 63 -14.84 -16.46 -17.61
C PRO A 63 -14.10 -16.02 -18.87
N LEU A 64 -14.28 -16.71 -19.99
CA LEU A 64 -13.58 -16.40 -21.26
C LEU A 64 -13.80 -14.94 -21.71
N ALA A 65 -15.03 -14.43 -21.52
CA ALA A 65 -15.37 -13.03 -21.79
C ALA A 65 -14.51 -12.02 -21.01
N LEU A 66 -14.02 -12.39 -19.82
CA LEU A 66 -13.09 -11.58 -19.02
C LEU A 66 -11.62 -11.85 -19.38
N ARG A 67 -11.25 -13.10 -19.73
CA ARG A 67 -9.88 -13.42 -20.19
C ARG A 67 -9.47 -12.64 -21.44
N ASN A 68 -10.44 -12.36 -22.32
CA ASN A 68 -10.21 -11.56 -23.53
C ASN A 68 -10.09 -10.06 -23.26
N GLN A 69 -10.29 -9.60 -22.02
CA GLN A 69 -10.13 -8.20 -21.60
C GLN A 69 -8.71 -7.93 -21.09
N ASN A 70 -8.50 -6.88 -20.28
CA ASN A 70 -7.19 -6.62 -19.69
C ASN A 70 -6.97 -7.58 -18.54
N VAL A 71 -5.95 -8.43 -18.64
CA VAL A 71 -5.57 -9.36 -17.56
C VAL A 71 -4.14 -9.05 -17.14
N VAL A 72 -3.93 -8.80 -15.85
CA VAL A 72 -2.61 -8.49 -15.28
C VAL A 72 -2.30 -9.39 -14.09
N SER A 73 -1.02 -9.58 -13.82
CA SER A 73 -0.54 -10.34 -12.67
C SER A 73 0.83 -9.85 -12.23
N VAL A 74 1.18 -10.11 -10.97
CA VAL A 74 2.51 -9.83 -10.41
C VAL A 74 3.09 -11.12 -9.85
N PHE A 75 4.33 -11.41 -10.22
CA PHE A 75 5.10 -12.57 -9.81
C PHE A 75 6.20 -12.15 -8.84
N ARG A 76 6.67 -13.11 -8.04
CA ARG A 76 7.73 -12.94 -7.04
C ARG A 76 8.61 -14.18 -7.07
N ASP A 77 9.86 -14.03 -6.67
CA ASP A 77 10.74 -15.17 -6.43
C ASP A 77 10.01 -16.25 -5.61
N PRO A 78 9.87 -17.48 -6.14
CA PRO A 78 9.08 -18.53 -5.50
C PRO A 78 9.57 -18.92 -4.10
N LYS A 79 10.88 -18.89 -3.84
CA LYS A 79 11.43 -19.19 -2.50
C LYS A 79 11.05 -18.08 -1.53
N GLU A 80 11.25 -16.82 -1.91
CA GLU A 80 10.88 -15.66 -1.09
C GLU A 80 9.36 -15.56 -0.86
N ARG A 81 8.55 -15.94 -1.86
CA ARG A 81 7.10 -16.01 -1.75
C ARG A 81 6.69 -17.06 -0.71
N LEU A 82 7.26 -18.26 -0.79
CA LEU A 82 6.97 -19.37 0.13
C LEU A 82 7.38 -19.04 1.57
N LEU A 83 8.55 -18.44 1.76
CA LEU A 83 8.97 -17.96 3.07
C LEU A 83 8.03 -16.86 3.59
N SER A 84 7.61 -15.95 2.72
CA SER A 84 6.65 -14.90 3.09
C SER A 84 5.28 -15.46 3.50
N GLU A 85 4.88 -16.60 2.95
CA GLU A 85 3.66 -17.32 3.33
C GLU A 85 3.82 -17.96 4.72
N PHE A 86 4.91 -18.69 4.94
CA PHE A 86 5.22 -19.28 6.24
C PHE A 86 5.19 -18.26 7.38
N TYR A 87 5.92 -17.16 7.27
CA TYR A 87 5.95 -16.13 8.32
C TYR A 87 4.62 -15.37 8.45
N TYR A 88 3.83 -15.29 7.39
CA TYR A 88 2.48 -14.73 7.48
C TYR A 88 1.56 -15.62 8.30
N LEU A 89 1.56 -16.93 8.03
CA LEU A 89 0.76 -17.92 8.75
C LEU A 89 1.13 -17.97 10.23
N ARG A 90 2.44 -18.00 10.53
CA ARG A 90 2.93 -17.96 11.91
C ARG A 90 2.58 -16.68 12.66
N GLY A 91 2.42 -15.62 11.91
CA GLY A 91 2.05 -14.31 12.39
C GLY A 91 0.63 -14.16 12.92
N LEU A 92 -0.28 -15.05 12.52
CA LEU A 92 -1.69 -14.97 12.89
C LEU A 92 -1.88 -15.30 14.38
N THR A 93 -2.79 -14.61 15.08
CA THR A 93 -3.13 -14.95 16.47
C THR A 93 -3.78 -16.33 16.54
N TRP A 94 -3.64 -17.04 17.66
CA TRP A 94 -4.33 -18.32 17.85
C TRP A 94 -5.85 -18.18 17.79
N ASP A 95 -6.40 -17.15 18.42
CA ASP A 95 -7.84 -16.84 18.38
C ASP A 95 -8.34 -16.74 16.94
N PHE A 96 -7.62 -16.02 16.07
CA PHE A 96 -8.01 -15.87 14.66
C PHE A 96 -7.92 -17.20 13.91
N VAL A 97 -6.88 -18.00 14.15
CA VAL A 97 -6.69 -19.31 13.54
C VAL A 97 -7.80 -20.29 13.93
N GLU A 98 -8.18 -20.32 15.21
CA GLU A 98 -9.23 -21.20 15.74
C GLU A 98 -10.62 -20.76 15.27
N GLU A 99 -10.92 -19.47 15.30
CA GLU A 99 -12.19 -18.90 14.83
C GLU A 99 -12.45 -19.21 13.34
N HIS A 100 -11.40 -19.17 12.52
CA HIS A 100 -11.51 -19.33 11.07
C HIS A 100 -11.11 -20.73 10.57
N GLY A 101 -10.75 -21.65 11.46
CA GLY A 101 -10.38 -23.03 11.11
C GLY A 101 -9.17 -23.14 10.17
N ILE A 102 -8.15 -22.29 10.32
CA ILE A 102 -7.01 -22.22 9.40
C ILE A 102 -5.94 -23.26 9.79
N GLU A 103 -6.20 -24.53 9.47
CA GLU A 103 -5.35 -25.66 9.86
C GLU A 103 -3.88 -25.49 9.46
N HIS A 104 -3.61 -25.03 8.24
CA HIS A 104 -2.24 -24.78 7.77
C HIS A 104 -1.50 -23.71 8.60
N ALA A 105 -2.20 -22.73 9.18
CA ALA A 105 -1.60 -21.77 10.09
C ALA A 105 -1.26 -22.39 11.45
N ALA A 106 -2.13 -23.28 11.96
CA ALA A 106 -1.84 -24.03 13.18
C ALA A 106 -0.60 -24.91 13.03
N ILE A 107 -0.44 -25.58 11.88
CA ILE A 107 0.76 -26.36 11.55
C ILE A 107 1.99 -25.45 11.50
N ALA A 108 1.94 -24.35 10.75
CA ALA A 108 3.06 -23.42 10.63
C ALA A 108 3.51 -22.86 11.99
N LYS A 109 2.59 -22.52 12.89
CA LYS A 109 2.90 -22.02 14.25
C LYS A 109 3.56 -23.07 15.12
N ARG A 110 3.16 -24.35 15.01
CA ARG A 110 3.69 -25.47 15.82
C ARG A 110 5.00 -26.06 15.29
N SER A 111 5.34 -25.81 14.04
CA SER A 111 6.54 -26.35 13.38
C SER A 111 7.64 -25.30 13.21
N ASP A 112 8.89 -25.75 13.17
CA ASP A 112 9.96 -24.94 12.59
C ASP A 112 9.86 -24.91 11.06
N LEU A 113 10.64 -24.06 10.41
CA LEU A 113 10.59 -23.88 8.95
C LEU A 113 10.88 -25.20 8.20
N LEU A 114 11.88 -25.96 8.62
CA LEU A 114 12.26 -27.20 7.93
C LEU A 114 11.16 -28.27 8.01
N THR A 115 10.60 -28.46 9.20
CA THR A 115 9.49 -29.39 9.44
C THR A 115 8.26 -28.98 8.64
N TRP A 116 7.96 -27.68 8.60
CA TRP A 116 6.83 -27.17 7.82
C TRP A 116 7.01 -27.40 6.32
N LEU A 117 8.21 -27.13 5.77
CA LEU A 117 8.52 -27.35 4.36
C LEU A 117 8.41 -28.82 3.97
N ARG A 118 8.92 -29.74 4.81
CA ARG A 118 8.84 -31.19 4.56
C ARG A 118 7.41 -31.73 4.54
N GLY A 119 6.48 -31.06 5.21
CA GLY A 119 5.06 -31.42 5.20
C GLY A 119 4.28 -30.88 4.00
N GLN A 120 4.94 -30.25 3.02
CA GLN A 120 4.28 -29.73 1.82
C GLN A 120 4.49 -30.66 0.62
N ASP A 121 3.41 -30.99 -0.07
CA ASP A 121 3.44 -31.93 -1.20
C ASP A 121 3.39 -31.26 -2.59
N ASP A 122 2.85 -30.04 -2.71
CA ASP A 122 2.92 -29.23 -3.95
C ASP A 122 2.45 -27.79 -3.71
N ILE A 123 3.31 -26.80 -3.96
CA ILE A 123 3.03 -25.37 -3.74
C ILE A 123 3.23 -24.54 -5.01
N GLY A 124 3.14 -25.16 -6.20
CA GLY A 124 3.23 -24.47 -7.50
C GLY A 124 2.12 -23.43 -7.68
N THR A 125 2.33 -22.23 -7.14
CA THR A 125 1.34 -21.15 -7.07
C THR A 125 1.20 -20.48 -8.43
N ILE A 126 2.33 -20.25 -9.10
CA ILE A 126 2.36 -19.67 -10.45
C ILE A 126 1.77 -20.68 -11.44
N LEU A 127 2.21 -21.94 -11.35
CA LEU A 127 1.71 -23.01 -12.20
C LEU A 127 0.19 -23.19 -12.02
N ARG A 128 -0.32 -23.32 -10.79
CA ARG A 128 -1.76 -23.49 -10.51
C ARG A 128 -2.59 -22.27 -10.92
N ALA A 129 -2.03 -21.08 -10.85
CA ALA A 129 -2.73 -19.86 -11.25
C ALA A 129 -2.86 -19.73 -12.78
N LEU A 130 -1.90 -20.24 -13.55
CA LEU A 130 -1.80 -19.95 -14.99
C LEU A 130 -1.95 -21.15 -15.91
N ALA A 131 -1.70 -22.35 -15.43
CA ALA A 131 -1.94 -23.56 -16.21
C ALA A 131 -3.43 -23.69 -16.46
N VAL A 132 -3.80 -23.65 -17.74
CA VAL A 132 -5.14 -23.98 -18.21
C VAL A 132 -4.99 -25.32 -18.92
N PRO A 133 -5.61 -26.41 -18.43
CA PRO A 133 -5.61 -27.67 -19.15
C PRO A 133 -6.03 -27.46 -20.60
N ASP A 134 -5.19 -27.87 -21.56
CA ASP A 134 -5.75 -28.37 -22.81
C ASP A 134 -6.39 -29.69 -22.39
N ILE A 135 -7.73 -29.74 -22.35
CA ILE A 135 -8.42 -31.01 -22.11
C ILE A 135 -8.13 -31.85 -23.35
N ASP A 136 -7.11 -32.70 -23.26
CA ASP A 136 -6.98 -33.83 -24.15
C ASP A 136 -8.32 -34.59 -24.04
N GLN A 137 -8.87 -35.03 -25.18
CA GLN A 137 -10.19 -35.66 -25.24
C GLN A 137 -10.25 -37.03 -24.54
N ARG A 138 -9.23 -37.40 -23.76
CA ARG A 138 -9.01 -38.73 -23.18
C ARG A 138 -8.93 -38.72 -21.66
N GLY A 139 -8.82 -37.55 -21.03
CA GLY A 139 -8.89 -37.42 -19.57
C GLY A 139 -7.69 -37.98 -18.82
N GLU A 140 -6.52 -38.06 -19.48
CA GLU A 140 -5.27 -38.54 -18.88
C GLU A 140 -4.51 -37.41 -18.15
N GLU A 141 -3.62 -37.78 -17.23
CA GLU A 141 -2.79 -36.85 -16.45
C GLU A 141 -1.99 -35.90 -17.37
N ILE A 142 -2.16 -34.59 -17.17
CA ILE A 142 -1.36 -33.56 -17.86
C ILE A 142 0.10 -33.71 -17.40
N PHE A 143 1.02 -33.97 -18.33
CA PHE A 143 2.44 -34.05 -17.99
C PHE A 143 2.93 -32.70 -17.45
N LYS A 144 3.86 -32.70 -16.48
CA LYS A 144 4.43 -31.47 -15.89
C LYS A 144 4.95 -30.48 -16.96
N SER A 145 5.54 -30.98 -18.04
CA SER A 145 6.03 -30.18 -19.18
C SER A 145 4.90 -29.47 -19.94
N GLU A 146 3.77 -30.14 -20.15
CA GLU A 146 2.60 -29.56 -20.82
C GLU A 146 1.95 -28.47 -19.97
N ALA A 147 1.92 -28.67 -18.64
CA ALA A 147 1.43 -27.68 -17.70
C ALA A 147 2.30 -26.41 -17.70
N ILE A 148 3.63 -26.54 -17.75
CA ILE A 148 4.55 -25.40 -17.86
C ILE A 148 4.33 -24.64 -19.17
N GLU A 149 4.23 -25.33 -20.31
CA GLU A 149 4.01 -24.67 -21.59
C GLU A 149 2.63 -24.02 -21.69
N SER A 150 1.60 -24.62 -21.08
CA SER A 150 0.30 -23.98 -20.90
C SER A 150 0.42 -22.69 -20.07
N ALA A 151 1.09 -22.74 -18.92
CA ALA A 151 1.30 -21.55 -18.10
C ALA A 151 2.10 -20.45 -18.83
N ARG A 152 3.12 -20.82 -19.61
CA ARG A 152 3.89 -19.86 -20.44
C ARG A 152 3.02 -19.22 -21.52
N ARG A 153 2.14 -19.99 -22.19
CA ARG A 153 1.14 -19.45 -23.14
C ARG A 153 0.23 -18.45 -22.44
N SER A 154 -0.29 -18.80 -21.26
CA SER A 154 -1.12 -17.92 -20.44
C SER A 154 -0.38 -16.64 -20.06
N MET A 155 0.88 -16.71 -19.62
CA MET A 155 1.71 -15.53 -19.31
C MET A 155 1.84 -14.59 -20.50
N ARG A 156 2.10 -15.11 -21.70
CA ARG A 156 2.20 -14.30 -22.93
C ARG A 156 0.89 -13.59 -23.28
N SER A 157 -0.25 -14.17 -22.91
CA SER A 157 -1.57 -13.59 -23.17
C SER A 157 -1.95 -12.46 -22.20
N LEU A 158 -1.25 -12.35 -21.07
CA LEU A 158 -1.49 -11.29 -20.09
C LEU A 158 -1.15 -9.92 -20.70
N THR A 159 -2.01 -8.95 -20.43
CA THR A 159 -1.90 -7.58 -20.94
C THR A 159 -0.66 -6.88 -20.39
N ALA A 160 -0.38 -7.09 -19.10
CA ALA A 160 0.85 -6.65 -18.47
C ALA A 160 1.20 -7.62 -17.35
N ILE A 161 2.48 -7.87 -17.17
CA ILE A 161 2.99 -8.62 -16.02
C ILE A 161 3.89 -7.74 -15.17
N GLY A 162 4.05 -8.12 -13.91
CA GLY A 162 4.89 -7.42 -12.95
C GLY A 162 5.82 -8.35 -12.19
N ILE A 163 6.92 -7.79 -11.69
CA ILE A 163 7.88 -8.43 -10.79
C ILE A 163 7.87 -7.68 -9.46
N PHE A 164 7.61 -8.42 -8.37
CA PHE A 164 7.47 -7.87 -7.03
C PHE A 164 8.75 -7.18 -6.54
N GLU A 165 9.90 -7.73 -6.87
CA GLU A 165 11.23 -7.22 -6.55
C GLU A 165 11.49 -5.85 -7.21
N LEU A 166 10.75 -5.53 -8.27
CA LEU A 166 10.80 -4.28 -9.01
C LEU A 166 9.44 -3.54 -8.90
N PHE A 167 8.83 -3.54 -7.71
CA PHE A 167 7.43 -3.14 -7.52
C PHE A 167 7.09 -1.74 -8.07
N ASP A 168 7.94 -0.74 -7.87
CA ASP A 168 7.70 0.61 -8.37
C ASP A 168 7.63 0.64 -9.91
N VAL A 169 8.57 -0.05 -10.56
CA VAL A 169 8.60 -0.20 -12.03
C VAL A 169 7.39 -1.00 -12.49
N THR A 170 7.04 -2.07 -11.77
CA THR A 170 5.84 -2.89 -12.04
C THR A 170 4.57 -2.05 -12.01
N VAL A 171 4.38 -1.21 -10.98
CA VAL A 171 3.22 -0.34 -10.85
C VAL A 171 3.17 0.65 -12.01
N ALA A 172 4.28 1.32 -12.31
CA ALA A 172 4.34 2.28 -13.41
C ALA A 172 4.07 1.62 -14.77
N HIS A 173 4.68 0.45 -15.03
CA HIS A 173 4.49 -0.33 -16.25
C HIS A 173 3.04 -0.78 -16.45
N ILE A 174 2.42 -1.38 -15.42
CA ILE A 174 1.04 -1.84 -15.50
C ILE A 174 0.10 -0.66 -15.75
N HIS A 175 0.23 0.44 -15.02
CA HIS A 175 -0.63 1.62 -15.22
C HIS A 175 -0.45 2.22 -16.61
N ALA A 176 0.79 2.39 -17.07
CA ALA A 176 1.08 2.90 -18.41
C ALA A 176 0.50 2.00 -19.51
N THR A 177 0.65 0.68 -19.37
CA THR A 177 0.13 -0.31 -20.34
C THR A 177 -1.40 -0.30 -20.41
N LEU A 178 -2.07 -0.06 -19.28
CA LEU A 178 -3.53 0.04 -19.19
C LEU A 178 -4.07 1.43 -19.55
N GLY A 179 -3.19 2.41 -19.80
CA GLY A 179 -3.60 3.81 -19.99
C GLY A 179 -4.15 4.47 -18.73
N LEU A 180 -3.82 3.95 -17.55
CA LEU A 180 -4.22 4.48 -16.26
C LEU A 180 -3.23 5.52 -15.75
N LYS A 181 -3.70 6.37 -14.84
CA LYS A 181 -2.88 7.39 -14.17
C LYS A 181 -1.85 6.70 -13.26
N ILE A 182 -0.57 6.96 -13.47
CA ILE A 182 0.49 6.44 -12.60
C ILE A 182 0.39 7.12 -11.22
N PRO A 183 0.40 6.35 -10.10
CA PRO A 183 0.43 6.90 -8.76
C PRO A 183 1.76 7.60 -8.46
N ALA A 184 1.71 8.74 -7.76
CA ALA A 184 2.90 9.51 -7.40
C ALA A 184 3.77 8.86 -6.33
N LYS A 185 3.17 7.98 -5.52
CA LYS A 185 3.85 7.22 -4.49
C LYS A 185 3.32 5.80 -4.50
N THR A 186 4.24 4.85 -4.52
CA THR A 186 3.92 3.45 -4.32
C THR A 186 3.83 3.18 -2.82
N THR A 187 2.62 2.95 -2.32
CA THR A 187 2.44 2.50 -0.94
C THR A 187 2.58 0.99 -0.89
N HIS A 188 3.64 0.50 -0.26
CA HIS A 188 3.75 -0.91 0.08
C HIS A 188 2.89 -1.23 1.30
N MET A 189 1.67 -1.72 1.08
CA MET A 189 0.87 -2.32 2.15
C MET A 189 1.39 -3.72 2.45
N GLN A 190 2.32 -3.79 3.39
CA GLN A 190 2.75 -5.06 3.97
C GLN A 190 1.75 -5.49 5.05
N ILE A 191 1.00 -6.55 4.76
CA ILE A 191 0.30 -7.32 5.78
C ILE A 191 1.33 -8.28 6.41
N THR A 192 1.93 -7.82 7.50
CA THR A 192 2.99 -8.51 8.26
C THR A 192 2.62 -8.44 9.74
N PRO A 193 3.03 -9.43 10.56
CA PRO A 193 2.88 -9.32 12.01
C PRO A 193 3.48 -8.03 12.55
N GLY A 194 2.70 -7.31 13.35
CA GLY A 194 3.08 -6.00 13.90
C GLY A 194 2.77 -4.75 13.05
N SER A 195 2.21 -4.86 11.83
CA SER A 195 1.84 -3.68 11.02
C SER A 195 0.45 -3.08 11.31
N GLY A 196 -0.28 -3.61 12.29
CA GLY A 196 -1.66 -3.20 12.60
C GLY A 196 -1.78 -2.09 13.65
N LYS A 197 -1.86 -0.83 13.22
CA LYS A 197 -2.84 0.12 13.79
C LYS A 197 -3.96 0.30 12.77
N VAL A 198 -4.89 -0.65 12.74
CA VAL A 198 -6.20 -0.45 12.12
C VAL A 198 -7.20 -0.34 13.27
N GLY A 199 -7.99 0.72 13.28
CA GLY A 199 -8.87 1.06 14.38
C GLY A 199 -9.88 -0.05 14.72
N VAL A 200 -10.07 -0.25 16.02
CA VAL A 200 -11.25 -0.85 16.68
C VAL A 200 -11.56 -2.33 16.40
N VAL A 201 -10.76 -3.05 15.61
CA VAL A 201 -10.81 -4.53 15.54
C VAL A 201 -9.46 -5.07 16.00
N SER A 202 -9.45 -6.04 16.91
CA SER A 202 -8.23 -6.73 17.32
C SER A 202 -7.45 -7.19 16.10
N SER A 203 -6.19 -6.74 15.96
CA SER A 203 -5.31 -7.15 14.86
C SER A 203 -5.28 -8.68 14.79
N PRO A 204 -5.49 -9.30 13.61
CA PRO A 204 -5.41 -10.75 13.46
C PRO A 204 -3.97 -11.27 13.56
N PHE A 205 -2.99 -10.39 13.82
CA PHE A 205 -1.59 -10.72 13.96
C PHE A 205 -1.04 -10.44 15.34
N ASP A 206 -0.15 -11.32 15.78
CA ASP A 206 0.69 -11.14 16.97
C ASP A 206 1.57 -9.88 16.81
N SER A 207 1.72 -9.10 17.89
CA SER A 207 2.53 -7.87 17.90
C SER A 207 4.04 -8.14 17.97
N SER A 208 4.46 -9.38 18.20
CA SER A 208 5.86 -9.78 18.25
C SER A 208 6.39 -10.08 16.86
N ALA A 209 7.41 -9.36 16.43
CA ALA A 209 8.17 -9.72 15.24
C ALA A 209 8.85 -11.08 15.48
N GLU A 210 8.37 -12.12 14.80
CA GLU A 210 9.02 -13.42 14.87
C GLU A 210 10.44 -13.35 14.28
N LYS A 211 11.40 -13.94 14.98
CA LYS A 211 12.78 -14.04 14.50
C LYS A 211 12.80 -14.94 13.26
N ARG A 212 13.36 -14.45 12.16
CA ARG A 212 13.55 -15.25 10.95
C ARG A 212 14.51 -16.41 11.23
N PHE A 213 14.15 -17.60 10.76
CA PHE A 213 14.99 -18.77 10.76
C PHE A 213 16.18 -18.58 9.82
N GLU A 214 17.33 -19.12 10.23
CA GLU A 214 18.51 -19.20 9.38
C GLU A 214 18.27 -20.22 8.26
N ARG A 215 18.74 -19.92 7.04
CA ARG A 215 18.58 -20.80 5.89
C ARG A 215 19.71 -21.84 5.88
N THR A 216 19.45 -22.96 6.52
CA THR A 216 20.34 -24.12 6.49
C THR A 216 20.34 -24.77 5.11
N PRO A 217 21.38 -25.54 4.73
CA PRO A 217 21.40 -26.27 3.47
C PRO A 217 20.17 -27.17 3.26
N GLN A 218 19.66 -27.79 4.33
CA GLN A 218 18.46 -28.62 4.28
C GLN A 218 17.20 -27.80 3.98
N ILE A 219 17.11 -26.56 4.49
CA ILE A 219 16.00 -25.66 4.16
C ILE A 219 16.08 -25.25 2.69
N GLU A 220 17.28 -24.93 2.19
CA GLU A 220 17.46 -24.57 0.78
C GLU A 220 17.11 -25.72 -0.17
N GLU A 221 17.46 -26.96 0.18
CA GLU A 221 17.09 -28.16 -0.59
C GLU A 221 15.57 -28.34 -0.69
N GLU A 222 14.83 -28.20 0.42
CA GLU A 222 13.37 -28.25 0.39
C GLU A 222 12.75 -27.09 -0.39
N LEU A 223 13.29 -25.88 -0.24
CA LEU A 223 12.86 -24.72 -1.04
C LEU A 223 13.09 -24.99 -2.54
N ASP A 224 14.25 -25.54 -2.92
CA ASP A 224 14.54 -25.88 -4.31
C ASP A 224 13.56 -26.93 -4.86
N ARG A 225 13.31 -28.00 -4.09
CA ARG A 225 12.37 -29.07 -4.43
C ARG A 225 10.95 -28.54 -4.61
N LEU A 226 10.45 -27.74 -3.67
CA LEU A 226 9.07 -27.26 -3.66
C LEU A 226 8.79 -26.17 -4.71
N THR A 227 9.84 -25.48 -5.17
CA THR A 227 9.69 -24.32 -6.06
C THR A 227 10.25 -24.51 -7.46
N GLU A 228 10.75 -25.70 -7.79
CA GLU A 228 11.38 -26.00 -9.09
C GLU A 228 10.57 -25.49 -10.29
N LEU A 229 9.29 -25.86 -10.39
CA LEU A 229 8.44 -25.52 -11.53
C LEU A 229 8.10 -24.01 -11.56
N ASP A 230 7.76 -23.45 -10.40
CA ASP A 230 7.45 -22.03 -10.29
C ASP A 230 8.67 -21.16 -10.57
N ARG A 231 9.90 -21.62 -10.30
CA ARG A 231 11.14 -20.89 -10.65
C ARG A 231 11.34 -20.81 -12.15
N GLN A 232 11.12 -21.91 -12.88
CA GLN A 232 11.17 -21.89 -14.35
C GLN A 232 10.15 -20.90 -14.95
N LEU A 233 8.96 -20.82 -14.36
CA LEU A 233 7.93 -19.86 -14.77
C LEU A 233 8.26 -18.43 -14.33
N TYR A 234 8.87 -18.26 -13.16
CA TYR A 234 9.29 -16.96 -12.66
C TYR A 234 10.41 -16.36 -13.52
N ASP A 235 11.43 -17.15 -13.87
CA ASP A 235 12.50 -16.71 -14.77
C ASP A 235 11.93 -16.28 -16.13
N TYR A 236 11.01 -17.08 -16.69
CA TYR A 236 10.29 -16.71 -17.90
C TYR A 236 9.47 -15.42 -17.75
N SER A 237 8.81 -15.22 -16.60
CA SER A 237 8.08 -13.99 -16.31
C SER A 237 9.00 -12.77 -16.24
N ARG A 238 10.23 -12.91 -15.73
CA ARG A 238 11.21 -11.82 -15.69
C ARG A 238 11.64 -11.42 -17.10
N GLU A 239 11.94 -12.39 -17.96
CA GLU A 239 12.28 -12.14 -19.36
C GLU A 239 11.13 -11.40 -20.08
N LEU A 240 9.90 -11.91 -19.93
CA LEU A 240 8.72 -11.29 -20.52
C LEU A 240 8.47 -9.88 -19.97
N PHE A 241 8.69 -9.65 -18.68
CA PHE A 241 8.55 -8.34 -18.05
C PHE A 241 9.56 -7.35 -18.63
N HIS A 242 10.83 -7.73 -18.71
CA HIS A 242 11.87 -6.90 -19.31
C HIS A 242 11.57 -6.58 -20.77
N ALA A 243 11.07 -7.55 -21.55
CA ALA A 243 10.64 -7.32 -22.92
C ALA A 243 9.47 -6.34 -23.02
N GLN A 244 8.43 -6.50 -22.17
CA GLN A 244 7.28 -5.58 -22.12
C GLN A 244 7.68 -4.15 -21.73
N VAL A 245 8.50 -4.00 -20.69
CA VAL A 245 8.99 -2.69 -20.23
C VAL A 245 9.84 -2.02 -21.30
N SER A 246 10.71 -2.77 -21.98
CA SER A 246 11.56 -2.24 -23.05
C SER A 246 10.72 -1.80 -24.25
N ALA A 247 9.74 -2.61 -24.68
CA ALA A 247 8.83 -2.26 -25.76
C ALA A 247 7.97 -1.03 -25.45
N ASN A 248 7.53 -0.90 -24.19
CA ASN A 248 6.75 0.23 -23.70
C ASN A 248 7.62 1.41 -23.22
N GLY A 249 8.94 1.35 -23.40
CA GLY A 249 9.89 2.29 -22.77
C GLY A 249 9.59 3.76 -23.07
N LEU A 250 9.19 4.10 -24.29
CA LEU A 250 8.81 5.47 -24.65
C LEU A 250 7.52 5.92 -23.97
N THR A 251 6.52 5.04 -23.88
CA THR A 251 5.24 5.32 -23.19
C THR A 251 5.47 5.48 -21.70
N LEU A 252 6.26 4.59 -21.10
CA LEU A 252 6.63 4.64 -19.69
C LEU A 252 7.44 5.90 -19.37
N ALA A 253 8.42 6.25 -20.19
CA ALA A 253 9.21 7.47 -20.02
C ALA A 253 8.33 8.73 -20.08
N LYS A 254 7.42 8.82 -21.05
CA LYS A 254 6.43 9.92 -21.13
C LYS A 254 5.54 9.97 -19.90
N ALA A 255 5.03 8.83 -19.45
CA ALA A 255 4.15 8.77 -18.29
C ALA A 255 4.88 9.14 -16.98
N LEU A 256 6.15 8.75 -16.83
CA LEU A 256 6.99 9.15 -15.69
C LEU A 256 7.36 10.64 -15.73
N LEU A 257 7.60 11.21 -16.91
CA LEU A 257 7.83 12.66 -17.06
C LEU A 257 6.60 13.45 -16.61
N ASN A 258 5.43 13.09 -17.11
CA ASN A 258 4.15 13.70 -16.70
C ASN A 258 3.90 13.56 -15.19
N LEU A 259 4.35 12.45 -14.59
CA LEU A 259 4.25 12.26 -13.15
C LEU A 259 5.17 13.23 -12.39
N ASN A 260 6.41 13.41 -12.83
CA ASN A 260 7.35 14.35 -12.21
C ASN A 260 6.85 15.79 -12.29
N GLU A 261 6.27 16.20 -13.42
CA GLU A 261 5.67 17.53 -13.58
C GLU A 261 4.53 17.75 -12.57
N ARG A 262 3.66 16.73 -12.39
CA ARG A 262 2.58 16.78 -11.40
C ARG A 262 3.10 16.86 -9.96
N ILE A 263 4.12 16.06 -9.62
CA ILE A 263 4.75 16.11 -8.28
C ILE A 263 5.38 17.48 -8.04
N GLY A 264 6.00 18.08 -9.06
CA GLY A 264 6.53 19.45 -9.00
C GLY A 264 5.43 20.46 -8.68
N ALA A 265 4.33 20.45 -9.43
CA ALA A 265 3.20 21.35 -9.21
C ALA A 265 2.56 21.19 -7.81
N GLU A 266 2.41 19.96 -7.31
CA GLU A 266 1.90 19.71 -5.95
C GLU A 266 2.85 20.26 -4.87
N ARG A 267 4.17 20.13 -5.06
CA ARG A 267 5.17 20.71 -4.13
C ARG A 267 5.13 22.24 -4.13
N ASP A 268 5.03 22.84 -5.31
CA ASP A 268 4.98 24.30 -5.44
C ASP A 268 3.72 24.88 -4.77
N ALA A 269 2.59 24.19 -4.88
CA ALA A 269 1.36 24.56 -4.17
C ALA A 269 1.52 24.49 -2.64
N VAL A 270 2.14 23.44 -2.12
CA VAL A 270 2.40 23.29 -0.67
C VAL A 270 3.36 24.38 -0.17
N LEU A 271 4.39 24.72 -0.96
CA LEU A 271 5.31 25.80 -0.62
C LEU A 271 4.59 27.16 -0.59
N ALA A 272 3.69 27.43 -1.54
CA ALA A 272 2.90 28.66 -1.56
C ALA A 272 1.98 28.78 -0.32
N ASP A 273 1.33 27.68 0.08
CA ASP A 273 0.51 27.64 1.29
C ASP A 273 1.36 27.86 2.55
N TYR A 274 2.56 27.28 2.60
CA TYR A 274 3.51 27.48 3.70
C TYR A 274 3.98 28.94 3.79
N ASP A 275 4.33 29.56 2.67
CA ASP A 275 4.75 30.97 2.62
C ASP A 275 3.64 31.91 3.07
N LYS A 276 2.39 31.62 2.68
CA LYS A 276 1.22 32.36 3.15
C LYS A 276 1.05 32.25 4.66
N ALA A 277 1.11 31.03 5.22
CA ALA A 277 1.00 30.81 6.66
C ALA A 277 2.15 31.49 7.43
N LEU A 278 3.37 31.49 6.87
CA LEU A 278 4.51 32.18 7.45
C LEU A 278 4.31 33.70 7.46
N SER A 279 3.78 34.27 6.37
CA SER A 279 3.44 35.69 6.28
C SER A 279 2.38 36.08 7.32
N GLU A 280 1.30 35.30 7.46
CA GLU A 280 0.26 35.51 8.47
C GLU A 280 0.84 35.46 9.89
N ARG A 281 1.71 34.48 10.19
CA ARG A 281 2.39 34.38 11.49
C ARG A 281 3.28 35.58 11.78
N ASN A 282 3.99 36.08 10.77
CA ASN A 282 4.85 37.25 10.92
C ASN A 282 4.02 38.50 11.24
N THR A 283 2.87 38.68 10.58
CA THR A 283 1.93 39.78 10.89
C THR A 283 1.45 39.72 12.34
N VAL A 284 0.99 38.54 12.81
CA VAL A 284 0.55 38.35 14.20
C VAL A 284 1.69 38.62 15.20
N THR A 285 2.93 38.26 14.84
CA THR A 285 4.10 38.53 15.70
C THR A 285 4.36 40.03 15.83
N VAL A 286 4.28 40.77 14.71
CA VAL A 286 4.40 42.23 14.72
C VAL A 286 3.29 42.87 15.55
N GLU A 287 2.04 42.47 15.36
CA GLU A 287 0.90 42.96 16.15
C GLU A 287 1.07 42.70 17.65
N ARG A 288 1.55 41.50 18.01
CA ARG A 288 1.86 41.15 19.40
C ARG A 288 2.96 42.02 19.98
N ASP A 289 4.03 42.26 19.22
CA ASP A 289 5.16 43.06 19.69
C ASP A 289 4.76 44.53 19.88
N ILE A 290 3.87 45.06 19.01
CA ILE A 290 3.23 46.38 19.20
C ILE A 290 2.41 46.40 20.49
N ALA A 291 1.51 45.42 20.70
CA ALA A 291 0.67 45.36 21.88
C ALA A 291 1.47 45.21 23.20
N LEU A 292 2.58 44.46 23.16
CA LEU A 292 3.50 44.35 24.29
C LEU A 292 4.17 45.70 24.58
N SER A 293 4.61 46.42 23.55
CA SER A 293 5.18 47.75 23.72
C SER A 293 4.18 48.75 24.30
N GLU A 294 2.92 48.75 23.83
CA GLU A 294 1.86 49.59 24.38
C GLU A 294 1.55 49.27 25.85
N ARG A 295 1.51 47.98 26.19
CA ARG A 295 1.31 47.53 27.57
C ARG A 295 2.43 47.99 28.48
N ASP A 296 3.68 47.89 28.03
CA ASP A 296 4.84 48.28 28.84
C ASP A 296 4.88 49.80 29.10
N ILE A 297 4.42 50.62 28.12
CA ILE A 297 4.19 52.07 28.32
C ILE A 297 3.14 52.31 29.40
N ALA A 298 1.97 51.66 29.31
CA ALA A 298 0.88 51.83 30.27
C ALA A 298 1.27 51.39 31.70
N LEU A 299 2.06 50.32 31.83
CA LEU A 299 2.60 49.87 33.12
C LEU A 299 3.56 50.92 33.71
N SER A 300 4.43 51.50 32.88
CA SER A 300 5.35 52.56 33.32
C SER A 300 4.60 53.80 33.83
N GLU A 301 3.55 54.23 33.12
CA GLU A 301 2.69 55.35 33.55
C GLU A 301 1.97 55.05 34.87
N ARG A 302 1.40 53.84 35.02
CA ARG A 302 0.75 53.40 36.25
C ARG A 302 1.72 53.41 37.44
N ASP A 303 2.92 52.88 37.24
CA ASP A 303 3.93 52.80 38.31
C ASP A 303 4.39 54.21 38.73
N ALA A 304 4.52 55.15 37.78
CA ALA A 304 4.80 56.56 38.07
C ALA A 304 3.67 57.23 38.87
N LEU A 305 2.40 56.99 38.51
CA LEU A 305 1.24 57.50 39.25
C LEU A 305 1.17 56.92 40.67
N SER A 306 1.42 55.62 40.83
CA SER A 306 1.45 54.97 42.15
C SER A 306 2.55 55.58 43.03
N ALA A 307 3.75 55.77 42.49
CA ALA A 307 4.85 56.40 43.20
C ALA A 307 4.53 57.85 43.61
N ALA A 308 3.86 58.63 42.74
CA ALA A 308 3.40 59.97 43.06
C ALA A 308 2.34 59.97 44.18
N CYS A 309 1.39 59.02 44.13
CA CYS A 309 0.35 58.85 45.15
C CYS A 309 0.96 58.48 46.51
N ASP A 310 1.91 57.56 46.53
CA ASP A 310 2.64 57.16 47.75
C ASP A 310 3.50 58.31 48.30
N HIS A 311 4.13 59.10 47.42
CA HIS A 311 4.85 60.31 47.81
C HIS A 311 3.93 61.34 48.46
N ALA A 312 2.75 61.57 47.88
CA ALA A 312 1.74 62.50 48.42
C ALA A 312 1.20 62.03 49.78
N LYS A 313 0.96 60.72 49.97
CA LYS A 313 0.58 60.13 51.26
C LYS A 313 1.68 60.27 52.32
N ARG A 314 2.94 60.14 51.93
CA ARG A 314 4.10 60.20 52.85
C ARG A 314 4.47 61.64 53.27
N TYR A 315 4.19 62.63 52.42
CA TYR A 315 4.49 64.05 52.66
C TYR A 315 3.28 64.98 52.44
N PRO A 316 2.15 64.78 53.14
CA PRO A 316 0.90 65.49 52.85
C PRO A 316 1.04 67.02 52.99
N TRP A 317 1.85 67.49 53.94
CA TRP A 317 2.07 68.93 54.17
C TRP A 317 2.70 69.69 53.00
N LYS A 318 3.38 69.00 52.06
CA LYS A 318 3.95 69.63 50.85
C LYS A 318 2.86 70.06 49.85
N TYR A 319 1.69 69.44 49.88
CA TYR A 319 0.58 69.67 48.94
C TYR A 319 -0.57 70.51 49.53
N VAL A 320 -0.58 70.70 50.86
CA VAL A 320 -1.61 71.47 51.59
C VAL A 320 -1.54 72.98 51.34
N LYS A 321 -0.42 73.53 50.83
CA LYS A 321 -0.29 74.98 50.55
C LYS A 321 -1.18 75.49 49.40
N HIS A 322 -1.83 74.64 48.61
CA HIS A 322 -2.74 75.06 47.54
C HIS A 322 -4.23 75.04 47.91
N ALA A 323 -4.66 74.17 48.81
CA ALA A 323 -6.08 74.05 49.18
C ALA A 323 -6.61 75.27 49.97
N ALA A 324 -5.74 76.00 50.67
CA ALA A 324 -6.15 77.20 51.42
C ALA A 324 -6.49 78.42 50.53
N LYS A 325 -6.19 78.40 49.22
CA LYS A 325 -6.38 79.54 48.32
C LYS A 325 -7.72 79.51 47.54
N LEU A 326 -8.44 78.38 47.53
CA LEU A 326 -9.67 78.17 46.75
C LEU A 326 -10.98 78.26 47.55
N ARG A 327 -10.92 78.52 48.87
CA ARG A 327 -12.10 78.71 49.75
C ARG A 327 -12.43 80.19 50.04
N LEU A 328 -11.86 81.12 49.27
CA LEU A 328 -11.97 82.58 49.48
C LEU A 328 -12.34 83.36 48.20
N GLN A 329 -13.02 82.73 47.26
CA GLN A 329 -13.80 83.39 46.21
C GLN A 329 -15.25 82.93 46.35
#